data_AF-A0A7S2IFB4-F1
#
_entry.id   AF-A0A7S2IFB4-F1
#
_cell.length_a   1.000
_cell.length_b   1.000
_cell.length_c   1.000
_cell.angle_alpha   90.00
_cell.angle_beta   90.00
_cell.angle_gamma   90.00
#
_symmetry.space_group_name_H-M   'P 1'
#
loop_
_entity.id
_entity.type
_entity.pdbx_description
1 polymer ?
#
loop_
_entity_poly.entity_id
_entity_poly.type
_entity_poly.pdbx_seq_one_letter_code
_entity_poly.pdbx_strand_id
1 'polypeptide(L)'
;TEQTEKGYKVNFTEYGQKAEVKFDQIRLSAASGSKVADGKKRTIKEVATPAGYKIPESLVVQKTDTEEVIETKKRKIQAIKKQQRVDRKEEDAQRQQSNWLKFHYNK
;
A
#
# COMPACT_ATOMS: atom_id res chain seq x y z
N THR A 1 -16.66 4.69 -20.30
CA THR A 1 -17.68 3.65 -20.50
C THR A 1 -18.89 4.07 -19.70
N GLU A 2 -20.02 4.26 -20.35
CA GLU A 2 -21.29 4.51 -19.65
C GLU A 2 -21.79 3.17 -19.10
N GLN A 3 -22.16 3.13 -17.82
CA GLN A 3 -22.68 1.94 -17.15
C GLN A 3 -24.21 1.93 -17.29
N THR A 4 -24.77 0.85 -17.83
CA THR A 4 -26.22 0.60 -17.89
C THR A 4 -26.59 -0.53 -16.94
N GLU A 5 -27.88 -0.68 -16.62
CA GLU A 5 -28.38 -1.69 -15.66
C GLU A 5 -28.04 -3.14 -16.06
N LYS A 6 -27.69 -3.39 -17.32
CA LYS A 6 -27.42 -4.74 -17.86
C LYS A 6 -26.00 -4.94 -18.39
N GLY A 7 -25.14 -3.91 -18.40
CA GLY A 7 -23.78 -4.03 -18.92
C GLY A 7 -23.03 -2.72 -19.09
N TYR A 8 -22.09 -2.71 -20.03
CA TYR A 8 -21.32 -1.52 -20.40
C TYR A 8 -21.48 -1.21 -21.88
N LYS A 9 -21.59 0.09 -22.18
CA LYS A 9 -21.46 0.59 -23.54
C LYS A 9 -19.98 0.82 -23.84
N VAL A 10 -19.41 -0.04 -24.68
CA VAL A 10 -18.02 0.06 -25.13
C VAL A 10 -17.96 0.63 -26.53
N ASN A 11 -16.96 1.47 -26.78
CA ASN A 11 -16.63 1.97 -28.11
C ASN A 11 -15.38 1.24 -28.59
N PHE A 12 -15.50 0.48 -29.68
CA PHE A 12 -14.35 -0.20 -30.25
C PHE A 12 -13.49 0.80 -31.03
N THR A 13 -12.20 0.89 -30.68
CA THR A 13 -11.26 1.83 -31.28
C THR A 13 -11.01 1.58 -32.77
N GLU A 14 -11.23 0.35 -33.23
CA GLU A 14 -10.88 -0.08 -34.58
C GLU A 14 -12.05 0.02 -35.58
N TYR A 15 -13.29 -0.06 -35.10
CA TYR A 15 -14.47 -0.12 -35.98
C TYR A 15 -15.45 1.05 -35.77
N GLY A 16 -15.21 1.94 -34.80
CA GLY A 16 -16.08 3.10 -34.51
C GLY A 16 -17.52 2.72 -34.09
N GLN A 17 -17.78 1.43 -33.89
CA GLN A 17 -19.08 0.91 -33.50
C GLN A 17 -19.23 0.90 -31.98
N LYS A 18 -20.40 1.32 -31.52
CA LYS A 18 -20.81 1.27 -30.12
C LYS A 18 -21.65 0.02 -29.92
N ALA A 19 -21.21 -0.88 -29.04
CA ALA A 19 -21.96 -2.07 -28.70
C ALA A 19 -22.23 -2.12 -27.19
N GLU A 20 -23.39 -2.69 -26.83
CA GLU A 20 -23.70 -3.02 -25.45
C GLU A 20 -23.20 -4.43 -25.16
N VAL A 21 -22.33 -4.53 -24.17
CA VAL A 21 -21.61 -5.76 -23.84
C VAL A 21 -21.89 -6.12 -22.38
N LYS A 22 -22.17 -7.40 -22.12
CA LYS A 22 -22.45 -7.91 -20.77
C LYS A 22 -21.21 -7.78 -19.87
N PHE A 23 -21.43 -7.70 -18.56
CA PHE A 23 -20.36 -7.58 -17.56
C PHE A 23 -19.27 -8.64 -17.69
N ASP A 24 -19.64 -9.89 -17.99
CA ASP A 24 -18.70 -11.02 -18.07
C ASP A 24 -17.72 -10.92 -19.25
N GLN A 25 -18.07 -10.14 -20.28
CA GLN A 25 -17.28 -10.00 -21.50
C GLN A 25 -16.26 -8.85 -21.43
N ILE A 26 -16.19 -8.12 -20.31
CA ILE A 26 -15.28 -6.98 -20.13
C ILE A 26 -14.37 -7.21 -18.93
N ARG A 27 -13.06 -7.27 -19.18
CA ARG A 27 -12.04 -7.17 -18.13
C ARG A 27 -11.63 -5.71 -17.99
N LEU A 28 -11.99 -5.08 -16.87
CA LEU A 28 -11.46 -3.77 -16.51
C LEU A 28 -9.97 -3.96 -16.22
N SER A 29 -9.10 -3.56 -17.14
CA SER A 29 -7.67 -3.51 -16.85
C SER A 29 -7.47 -2.49 -15.72
N ALA A 30 -6.66 -2.85 -14.73
CA ALA A 30 -6.37 -2.01 -13.56
C ALA A 30 -5.81 -0.61 -13.91
N ALA A 31 -5.49 -0.37 -15.19
CA ALA A 31 -5.04 0.89 -15.71
C ALA A 31 -6.16 1.94 -15.94
N SER A 32 -7.43 1.56 -16.11
CA SER A 32 -8.45 2.53 -16.57
C SER A 32 -9.82 2.49 -15.89
N GLY A 33 -10.07 1.62 -14.89
CA GLY A 33 -11.42 1.46 -14.34
C GLY A 33 -11.56 1.21 -12.84
N SER A 34 -10.47 1.14 -12.07
CA SER A 34 -10.55 0.77 -10.66
C SER A 34 -9.70 1.69 -9.78
N LYS A 35 -10.10 2.96 -9.73
CA LYS A 35 -10.10 3.71 -8.46
C LYS A 35 -11.24 3.18 -7.57
N VAL A 36 -11.31 1.86 -7.34
CA VAL A 36 -12.11 1.33 -6.24
C VAL A 36 -11.30 1.59 -4.98
N ALA A 37 -11.51 2.78 -4.42
CA ALA A 37 -11.51 3.05 -2.99
C ALA A 37 -10.31 2.63 -2.09
N ASP A 38 -9.11 2.32 -2.61
CA ASP A 38 -7.91 2.15 -1.75
C ASP A 38 -6.96 3.37 -1.79
N GLY A 39 -7.51 4.53 -2.16
CA GLY A 39 -6.83 5.84 -2.06
C GLY A 39 -6.96 6.50 -0.68
N LYS A 40 -7.82 5.99 0.21
CA LYS A 40 -7.66 6.26 1.63
C LYS A 40 -6.52 5.36 2.08
N LYS A 41 -5.30 5.90 2.09
CA LYS A 41 -4.32 5.52 3.11
C LYS A 41 -5.10 5.59 4.42
N ARG A 42 -5.62 4.46 4.89
CA ARG A 42 -6.25 4.37 6.20
C ARG A 42 -5.16 4.90 7.10
N THR A 43 -5.37 6.08 7.68
CA THR A 43 -4.47 6.66 8.66
C THR A 43 -4.61 5.76 9.88
N ILE A 44 -4.00 4.59 9.80
CA ILE A 44 -3.98 3.63 10.89
C ILE A 44 -3.18 4.35 11.94
N LYS A 45 -3.82 4.67 13.07
CA LYS A 45 -3.17 5.36 14.17
C LYS A 45 -1.94 4.55 14.56
N GLU A 46 -0.78 5.16 14.45
CA GLU A 46 0.48 4.52 14.78
C GLU A 46 0.86 4.88 16.22
N VAL A 47 1.16 3.88 17.03
CA VAL A 47 1.67 4.04 18.38
C VAL A 47 3.19 3.92 18.34
N ALA A 48 3.88 4.96 18.83
CA ALA A 48 5.32 4.90 19.03
C ALA A 48 5.61 4.04 20.27
N THR A 49 6.35 2.95 20.08
CA THR A 49 6.92 2.22 21.21
C THR A 49 7.96 3.07 21.95
N PRO A 50 8.26 2.78 23.24
CA PRO A 50 9.30 3.50 23.99
C PRO A 50 10.67 3.48 23.30
N ALA A 51 10.96 2.45 22.50
CA ALA A 51 12.17 2.34 21.69
C ALA A 51 12.09 3.11 20.34
N GLY A 52 11.05 3.91 20.12
CA GLY A 52 10.87 4.76 18.96
C GLY A 52 10.44 4.05 17.67
N TYR A 53 10.04 2.77 17.71
CA TYR A 53 9.46 2.09 16.54
C TYR A 53 7.98 2.43 16.39
N LYS A 54 7.53 2.63 15.16
CA LYS A 54 6.14 2.97 14.82
C LYS A 54 5.35 1.69 14.60
N ILE A 55 4.36 1.40 15.43
CA ILE A 55 3.55 0.18 15.31
C ILE A 55 2.08 0.56 15.13
N PRO A 56 1.35 -0.04 14.18
CA PRO A 56 -0.09 0.14 14.06
C PRO A 56 -0.85 -0.18 15.36
N GLU A 57 -1.78 0.69 15.77
CA GLU A 57 -2.65 0.49 16.95
C GLU A 57 -3.42 -0.86 16.88
N SER A 58 -3.78 -1.29 15.67
CA SER A 58 -4.46 -2.57 15.44
C SER A 58 -3.65 -3.81 15.82
N LEU A 59 -2.32 -3.69 15.91
CA LEU A 59 -1.42 -4.78 16.27
C LEU A 59 -1.01 -4.74 17.75
N VAL A 60 -1.47 -3.74 18.51
CA VAL A 60 -1.21 -3.69 19.95
C VAL A 60 -1.95 -4.87 20.62
N VAL A 61 -1.20 -5.63 21.41
CA VAL A 61 -1.74 -6.75 22.18
C VAL A 61 -2.64 -6.20 23.28
N GLN A 62 -3.91 -6.60 23.27
CA GLN A 62 -4.86 -6.29 24.32
C GLN A 62 -4.90 -7.44 25.34
N LYS A 63 -5.25 -7.14 26.59
CA LYS A 63 -5.32 -8.15 27.66
C LYS A 63 -6.46 -9.17 27.47
N THR A 64 -7.40 -8.87 26.59
CA THR A 64 -8.56 -9.69 26.24
C THR A 64 -8.33 -10.62 25.06
N ASP A 65 -7.17 -10.53 24.39
CA ASP A 65 -6.84 -11.37 23.23
C ASP A 65 -6.54 -12.81 23.67
N THR A 66 -6.88 -13.79 22.82
CA THR A 66 -6.49 -15.20 22.99
C THR A 66 -4.99 -15.39 22.72
N GLU A 67 -4.38 -16.43 23.30
CA GLU A 67 -2.94 -16.67 23.20
C GLU A 67 -2.44 -16.76 21.74
N GLU A 68 -3.22 -17.38 20.85
CA GLU A 68 -2.91 -17.48 19.41
C GLU A 68 -2.90 -16.11 18.71
N VAL A 69 -3.84 -15.23 19.06
CA VAL A 69 -3.91 -13.86 18.52
C VAL A 69 -2.75 -13.03 19.05
N ILE A 70 -2.38 -13.21 20.31
CA ILE A 70 -1.22 -12.56 20.93
C ILE A 70 0.06 -12.94 20.21
N GLU A 71 0.28 -14.23 19.95
CA GLU A 71 1.48 -14.70 19.24
C GLU A 71 1.55 -14.15 17.82
N THR A 72 0.41 -14.19 17.11
CA THR A 72 0.30 -13.65 15.75
C THR A 72 0.62 -12.16 15.71
N LYS A 73 0.07 -11.37 16.66
CA LYS A 73 0.35 -9.93 16.79
C LYS A 73 1.83 -9.70 17.14
N LYS A 74 2.41 -10.45 18.08
CA LYS A 74 3.83 -10.36 18.44
C LYS A 74 4.75 -10.63 17.24
N ARG A 75 4.46 -11.67 16.45
CA ARG A 75 5.22 -12.00 15.25
C ARG A 75 5.20 -10.86 14.22
N LYS A 76 4.02 -10.28 13.98
CA LYS A 76 3.87 -9.10 13.09
C LYS A 76 4.62 -7.89 13.61
N ILE A 77 4.54 -7.60 14.91
CA ILE A 77 5.30 -6.51 15.55
C ILE A 77 6.80 -6.69 15.36
N GLN A 78 7.32 -7.90 15.58
CA GLN A 78 8.74 -8.20 15.39
C GLN A 78 9.18 -7.98 13.93
N ALA A 79 8.36 -8.42 12.97
CA ALA A 79 8.62 -8.19 11.54
C ALA A 79 8.69 -6.69 11.21
N ILE A 80 7.74 -5.89 11.71
CA ILE A 80 7.71 -4.43 11.52
C ILE A 80 8.97 -3.78 12.12
N LYS A 81 9.35 -4.15 13.35
CA LYS A 81 10.57 -3.64 13.98
C LYS A 81 11.82 -3.99 13.18
N LYS A 82 11.90 -5.22 12.67
CA LYS A 82 13.02 -5.67 11.85
C LYS A 82 13.11 -4.85 10.56
N GLN A 83 11.98 -4.61 9.89
CA GLN A 83 11.92 -3.81 8.67
C GLN A 83 12.37 -2.37 8.93
N GLN A 84 11.79 -1.69 9.92
CA GLN A 84 12.15 -0.31 10.26
C GLN A 84 13.62 -0.15 10.64
N ARG A 85 14.23 -1.18 11.24
CA ARG A 85 15.67 -1.16 11.55
C ARG A 85 16.53 -1.23 10.29
N VAL A 86 16.09 -1.97 9.26
CA VAL A 86 16.77 -2.01 7.97
C VAL A 86 16.59 -0.68 7.26
N ASP A 87 15.37 -0.17 7.19
CA ASP A 87 15.06 1.11 6.52
C ASP A 87 15.88 2.27 7.10
N ARG A 88 16.03 2.36 8.42
CA ARG A 88 16.89 3.39 9.05
C ARG A 88 18.35 3.29 8.61
N LYS A 89 18.90 2.07 8.53
CA LYS A 89 20.29 1.87 8.09
C LYS A 89 20.48 2.23 6.63
N GLU A 90 19.48 1.92 5.80
CA GLU A 90 19.50 2.25 4.38
C GLU A 90 19.38 3.75 4.16
N GLU A 91 18.50 4.43 4.91
CA GLU A 91 18.38 5.89 4.89
C GLU A 91 19.69 6.58 5.31
N ASP A 92 20.34 6.09 6.37
CA ASP A 92 21.65 6.57 6.80
C ASP A 92 22.71 6.35 5.70
N ALA A 93 22.77 5.17 5.10
CA ALA A 93 23.71 4.86 4.02
C ALA A 93 23.47 5.75 2.79
N GLN A 94 22.21 5.94 2.40
CA GLN A 94 21.82 6.79 1.29
C GLN A 94 22.14 8.27 1.56
N ARG A 95 21.97 8.72 2.80
CA ARG A 95 22.37 10.06 3.23
C ARG A 95 23.88 10.26 3.12
N GLN A 96 24.68 9.28 3.57
CA GLN A 96 26.14 9.34 3.43
C GLN A 96 26.58 9.35 1.97
N GLN A 97 26.01 8.48 1.14
CA GLN A 97 26.27 8.44 -0.30
C GLN A 97 25.92 9.78 -0.97
N SER A 98 24.74 10.33 -0.65
CA SER A 98 24.28 11.62 -1.19
C SER A 98 25.19 12.77 -0.77
N ASN A 99 25.65 12.78 0.48
CA ASN A 99 26.60 13.78 0.98
C ASN A 99 27.95 13.67 0.26
N TRP A 100 28.45 12.45 0.04
CA TRP A 100 29.71 12.22 -0.66
C TRP A 100 29.64 12.68 -2.12
N LEU A 101 28.56 12.36 -2.83
CA LEU A 101 28.31 12.85 -4.19
C LEU A 101 28.27 14.38 -4.24
N LYS A 102 27.54 15.03 -3.33
CA LYS A 102 27.48 16.49 -3.24
C LYS A 102 28.84 17.12 -2.97
N PHE A 103 29.64 16.51 -2.10
CA PHE A 103 31.01 16.98 -1.84
C PHE A 103 31.90 16.89 -3.09
N HIS A 104 31.77 15.81 -3.87
CA HIS A 104 32.54 15.64 -5.10
C HIS A 104 32.11 16.56 -6.24
N TYR A 105 30.81 16.88 -6.35
CA TYR A 105 30.29 17.75 -7.41
C TYR A 105 30.43 19.26 -7.11
N ASN A 106 30.55 19.66 -5.84
CA ASN A 106 30.77 21.06 -5.43
C ASN A 106 32.27 21.42 -5.30
N LYS A 107 33.16 20.67 -5.94
CA LYS A 107 34.61 20.90 -5.97
C LYS A 107 35.06 21.15 -7.40
#